data_AF-A0A8J3IYY7-F1
#
_entry.id   AF-A0A8J3IYY7-F1
#
_cell.length_a   1.000
_cell.length_b   1.000
_cell.length_c   1.000
_cell.angle_alpha   90.00
_cell.angle_beta   90.00
_cell.angle_gamma   90.00
#
_symmetry.space_group_name_H-M   'P 1'
#
loop_
_entity.id
_entity.type
_entity.pdbx_description
1 polymer ?
#
loop_
_entity_poly.entity_id
_entity_poly.type
_entity_poly.pdbx_seq_one_letter_code
_entity_poly.pdbx_strand_id
1 'polypeptide(L)'
;MPMSQTAMTKCAFLSVILTASLGSNASLNKELSDGTTEEKKELIWGYGTGVAAATTPDYGDIVLAEHTLPFNEGDITYFRPLYHQSVLALDHFPTHITADAAYDAWYVYDTVARRGGIAAIPLNARSTTTFDPDGTPHYPIGLRMSPTFHYAHTNGYRALRYRCPLLFPLAVGQSCDHEQFLKGKGCQKEINDEPGGRARLLMDRTSPLYKAVYTQRTSCERINSQAKELGIECRHPSTTDVLSPTSIL
;
A
#
# COMPACT_ATOMS: atom_id res chain seq x y z
N MET A 1 7.66 -39.69 -3.86
CA MET A 1 7.47 -39.02 -5.17
C MET A 1 7.75 -37.55 -4.96
N PRO A 2 8.71 -36.93 -5.67
CA PRO A 2 9.05 -35.54 -5.42
C PRO A 2 7.90 -34.65 -5.91
N MET A 3 7.42 -33.78 -5.03
CA MET A 3 6.45 -32.72 -5.37
C MET A 3 7.05 -31.88 -6.50
N SER A 4 6.34 -31.81 -7.62
CA SER A 4 6.65 -30.91 -8.73
C SER A 4 6.74 -29.47 -8.21
N GLN A 5 7.93 -28.87 -8.29
CA GLN A 5 8.25 -27.49 -7.91
C GLN A 5 7.61 -26.43 -8.82
N THR A 6 6.39 -26.67 -9.30
CA THR A 6 5.61 -25.68 -10.07
C THR A 6 4.54 -25.00 -9.19
N ALA A 7 4.57 -25.23 -7.88
CA ALA A 7 3.55 -24.79 -6.94
C ALA A 7 3.96 -23.52 -6.18
N MET A 8 3.10 -22.50 -6.22
CA MET A 8 3.06 -21.28 -5.41
C MET A 8 4.12 -20.19 -5.65
N THR A 9 4.16 -19.63 -6.86
CA THR A 9 5.01 -18.46 -7.18
C THR A 9 4.36 -17.10 -6.89
N LYS A 10 3.13 -17.06 -6.36
CA LYS A 10 2.31 -15.84 -6.26
C LYS A 10 1.46 -15.81 -4.97
N CYS A 11 1.51 -14.69 -4.24
CA CYS A 11 0.71 -14.44 -3.04
C CYS A 11 -0.11 -13.17 -3.19
N ALA A 12 -1.34 -13.17 -2.72
CA ALA A 12 -2.17 -11.98 -2.60
C ALA A 12 -2.20 -11.54 -1.14
N PHE A 13 -1.98 -10.25 -0.92
CA PHE A 13 -2.17 -9.60 0.36
C PHE A 13 -3.36 -8.66 0.19
N LEU A 14 -4.33 -8.75 1.09
CA LEU A 14 -5.42 -7.78 1.15
C LEU A 14 -5.62 -7.42 2.61
N SER A 15 -5.74 -6.12 2.89
CA SER A 15 -6.33 -5.70 4.15
C SER A 15 -7.78 -6.14 4.11
N VAL A 16 -8.12 -7.16 4.89
CA VAL A 16 -9.49 -7.44 5.23
C VAL A 16 -9.77 -6.48 6.38
N ILE A 17 -10.56 -5.45 6.13
CA ILE A 17 -11.06 -4.64 7.22
C ILE A 17 -12.19 -5.45 7.85
N LEU A 18 -11.81 -6.43 8.68
CA LEU A 18 -12.71 -7.17 9.54
C LEU A 18 -13.19 -6.20 10.61
N THR A 19 -14.12 -5.33 10.21
CA THR A 19 -14.52 -4.17 11.01
C THR A 19 -15.42 -4.68 12.12
N ALA A 20 -14.91 -4.78 13.35
CA ALA A 20 -15.76 -4.66 14.52
C ALA A 20 -15.91 -3.16 14.81
N SER A 21 -16.64 -2.41 13.97
CA SER A 21 -16.96 -1.02 14.28
C SER A 21 -18.18 -0.98 15.17
N LEU A 22 -18.14 -0.09 16.16
CA LEU A 22 -19.31 0.66 16.61
C LEU A 22 -19.14 2.07 16.05
N GLY A 23 -20.04 2.51 15.17
CA GLY A 23 -20.12 3.90 14.67
C GLY A 23 -19.40 4.18 13.35
N SER A 24 -19.87 5.20 12.64
CA SER A 24 -19.35 5.69 11.35
C SER A 24 -18.81 7.12 11.51
N ASN A 25 -17.77 7.50 10.76
CA ASN A 25 -17.24 8.87 10.80
C ASN A 25 -18.16 9.80 10.00
N ALA A 26 -19.21 10.31 10.66
CA ALA A 26 -19.97 11.45 10.18
C ALA A 26 -19.85 12.59 11.20
N SER A 27 -19.08 13.62 10.86
CA SER A 27 -19.14 14.90 11.56
C SER A 27 -20.45 15.58 11.16
N LEU A 28 -21.50 15.39 11.95
CA LEU A 28 -22.75 16.12 11.82
C LEU A 28 -22.64 17.39 12.66
N ASN A 29 -22.47 18.54 12.00
CA ASN A 29 -22.64 19.83 12.64
C ASN A 29 -24.11 19.97 13.04
N LYS A 30 -24.39 20.11 14.33
CA LYS A 30 -25.74 20.40 14.83
C LYS A 30 -25.78 21.86 15.25
N GLU A 31 -26.63 22.64 14.59
CA GLU A 31 -26.92 24.01 15.03
C GLU A 31 -27.89 23.93 16.21
N LEU A 32 -27.47 24.45 17.37
CA LEU A 32 -28.35 24.65 18.52
C LEU A 32 -29.18 25.93 18.33
N SER A 33 -30.31 26.02 19.02
CA SER A 33 -31.25 27.16 18.97
C SER A 33 -30.63 28.52 19.32
N ASP A 34 -29.44 28.51 19.95
CA ASP A 34 -28.71 29.70 20.39
C ASP A 34 -27.60 30.13 19.41
N GLY A 35 -27.52 29.51 18.22
CA GLY A 35 -26.55 29.86 17.17
C GLY A 35 -25.14 29.32 17.39
N THR A 36 -24.93 28.48 18.41
CA THR A 36 -23.67 27.75 18.64
C THR A 36 -23.67 26.42 17.89
N THR A 37 -22.54 26.08 17.27
CA THR A 37 -22.33 24.81 16.58
C THR A 37 -21.60 23.85 17.51
N GLU A 38 -22.22 22.72 17.87
CA GLU A 38 -21.53 21.62 18.55
C GLU A 38 -21.08 20.58 17.53
N GLU A 39 -19.78 20.29 17.51
CA GLU A 39 -19.19 19.20 16.72
C GLU A 39 -19.37 17.89 17.50
N LYS A 40 -20.40 17.11 17.15
CA LYS A 40 -20.57 15.76 17.71
C LYS A 40 -19.60 14.81 17.01
N LYS A 41 -18.51 14.44 17.70
CA LYS A 41 -17.56 13.42 17.23
C LYS A 41 -18.06 12.03 17.61
N GLU A 42 -18.42 11.22 16.63
CA GLU A 42 -18.59 9.79 16.83
C GLU A 42 -17.20 9.15 16.91
N LEU A 43 -16.90 8.54 18.04
CA LEU A 43 -15.65 7.82 18.25
C LEU A 43 -15.87 6.36 17.86
N ILE A 44 -15.08 5.87 16.90
CA ILE A 44 -15.07 4.48 16.47
C ILE A 44 -13.93 3.77 17.18
N TRP A 45 -14.25 2.68 17.86
CA TRP A 45 -13.30 1.73 18.39
C TRP A 45 -13.63 0.35 17.85
N GLY A 46 -12.57 -0.40 17.57
CA GLY A 46 -12.69 -1.68 16.92
C GLY A 46 -11.34 -2.28 16.61
N TYR A 47 -11.40 -3.45 16.01
CA TYR A 47 -10.26 -4.11 15.41
C TYR A 47 -10.51 -4.26 13.91
N GLY A 48 -9.44 -4.33 13.12
CA GLY A 48 -9.43 -4.81 11.75
C GLY A 48 -8.53 -6.04 11.67
N THR A 49 -8.79 -6.95 10.74
CA THR A 49 -7.98 -8.18 10.59
C THR A 49 -7.51 -8.33 9.17
N GLY A 50 -6.27 -7.98 8.85
CA GLY A 50 -5.71 -8.22 7.52
C GLY A 50 -5.52 -9.72 7.22
N VAL A 51 -5.57 -10.11 5.94
CA VAL A 51 -5.39 -11.50 5.50
C VAL A 51 -4.42 -11.57 4.32
N ALA A 52 -3.52 -12.54 4.36
CA ALA A 52 -2.74 -12.97 3.20
C ALA A 52 -3.31 -14.29 2.69
N ALA A 53 -3.54 -14.37 1.38
CA ALA A 53 -4.08 -15.55 0.74
C ALA A 53 -3.31 -15.89 -0.54
N ALA A 54 -3.43 -17.12 -1.00
CA ALA A 54 -2.95 -17.54 -2.31
C ALA A 54 -4.02 -18.38 -2.99
N THR A 55 -4.13 -18.23 -4.31
CA THR A 55 -4.96 -19.11 -5.13
C THR A 55 -4.10 -20.22 -5.70
N THR A 56 -4.48 -21.47 -5.44
CA THR A 56 -3.90 -22.66 -6.04
C THR A 56 -4.88 -23.30 -7.02
N PRO A 57 -4.42 -23.92 -8.12
CA PRO A 57 -5.30 -24.64 -9.04
C PRO A 57 -6.02 -25.82 -8.36
N ASP A 58 -5.39 -26.44 -7.36
CA ASP A 58 -5.86 -27.68 -6.76
C ASP A 58 -6.87 -27.45 -5.63
N TYR A 59 -6.71 -26.38 -4.84
CA TYR A 59 -7.52 -26.12 -3.64
C TYR A 59 -8.32 -24.81 -3.70
N GLY A 60 -8.14 -24.00 -4.75
CA GLY A 60 -8.72 -22.67 -4.80
C GLY A 60 -7.99 -21.71 -3.86
N ASP A 61 -8.75 -20.83 -3.20
CA ASP A 61 -8.20 -19.80 -2.31
C ASP A 61 -7.85 -20.37 -0.93
N ILE A 62 -6.62 -20.14 -0.48
CA ILE A 62 -6.09 -20.58 0.81
C ILE A 62 -5.62 -19.36 1.59
N VAL A 63 -6.04 -19.26 2.85
CA VAL A 63 -5.50 -18.27 3.80
C VAL A 63 -4.14 -18.74 4.29
N LEU A 64 -3.11 -17.92 4.09
CA LEU A 64 -1.74 -18.17 4.55
C LEU A 64 -1.45 -17.53 5.91
N ALA A 65 -2.07 -16.38 6.18
CA ALA A 65 -1.86 -15.63 7.40
C ALA A 65 -3.04 -14.70 7.68
N GLU A 66 -3.27 -14.43 8.96
CA GLU A 66 -4.22 -13.43 9.45
C GLU A 66 -3.53 -12.59 10.53
N HIS A 67 -3.90 -11.31 10.62
CA HIS A 67 -3.36 -10.44 11.65
C HIS A 67 -4.34 -9.36 12.04
N THR A 68 -4.69 -9.30 13.32
CA THR A 68 -5.64 -8.34 13.87
C THR A 68 -4.92 -7.17 14.52
N LEU A 69 -5.28 -5.94 14.14
CA LEU A 69 -4.79 -4.71 14.75
C LEU A 69 -5.96 -3.82 15.19
N PRO A 70 -5.72 -2.90 16.14
CA PRO A 70 -6.67 -1.85 16.46
C PRO A 70 -7.03 -1.00 15.23
N PHE A 71 -8.27 -0.52 15.16
CA PHE A 71 -8.79 0.21 13.98
C PHE A 71 -8.07 1.55 13.70
N ASN A 72 -7.33 2.10 14.66
CA ASN A 72 -6.51 3.31 14.46
C ASN A 72 -5.19 3.05 13.72
N GLU A 73 -4.83 1.78 13.47
CA GLU A 73 -3.63 1.42 12.71
C GLU A 73 -3.89 1.51 11.21
N GLY A 74 -2.92 2.03 10.44
CA GLY A 74 -3.05 2.13 8.99
C GLY A 74 -2.88 0.79 8.28
N ASP A 75 -3.53 0.57 7.14
CA ASP A 75 -3.49 -0.70 6.37
C ASP A 75 -2.08 -1.24 6.10
N ILE A 76 -1.12 -0.34 5.89
CA ILE A 76 0.26 -0.70 5.58
C ILE A 76 0.97 -1.39 6.77
N THR A 77 0.48 -1.21 8.00
CA THR A 77 1.03 -1.83 9.22
C THR A 77 0.78 -3.35 9.25
N TYR A 78 -0.29 -3.83 8.63
CA TYR A 78 -0.58 -5.27 8.52
C TYR A 78 0.42 -6.01 7.62
N PHE A 79 1.11 -5.32 6.71
CA PHE A 79 1.93 -5.96 5.69
C PHE A 79 3.04 -6.85 6.28
N ARG A 80 3.86 -6.30 7.19
CA ARG A 80 5.02 -7.02 7.75
C ARG A 80 4.62 -8.30 8.51
N PRO A 81 3.67 -8.26 9.47
CA PRO A 81 3.26 -9.47 10.18
C PRO A 81 2.64 -10.50 9.23
N LEU A 82 1.78 -10.07 8.30
CA LEU A 82 1.20 -10.98 7.30
C LEU A 82 2.25 -11.60 6.39
N TYR A 83 3.22 -10.81 5.91
CA TYR A 83 4.29 -11.28 5.06
C TYR A 83 5.17 -12.30 5.79
N HIS A 84 5.58 -12.03 7.03
CA HIS A 84 6.37 -12.97 7.82
C HIS A 84 5.63 -14.29 8.06
N GLN A 85 4.36 -14.24 8.45
CA GLN A 85 3.55 -15.46 8.62
C GLN A 85 3.36 -16.20 7.30
N SER A 86 3.16 -15.50 6.19
CA SER A 86 3.04 -16.13 4.86
C SER A 86 4.32 -16.84 4.46
N VAL A 87 5.49 -16.25 4.72
CA VAL A 87 6.80 -16.89 4.47
C VAL A 87 6.95 -18.16 5.31
N LEU A 88 6.51 -18.13 6.57
CA LEU A 88 6.53 -19.31 7.44
C LEU A 88 5.57 -20.41 6.97
N ALA A 89 4.35 -20.04 6.56
CA ALA A 89 3.36 -20.99 6.05
C ALA A 89 3.78 -21.66 4.74
N LEU A 90 4.49 -20.91 3.89
CA LEU A 90 4.98 -21.40 2.59
C LEU A 90 6.33 -22.12 2.68
N ASP A 91 7.09 -21.94 3.76
CA ASP A 91 8.50 -22.33 3.88
C ASP A 91 9.38 -21.78 2.74
N HIS A 92 8.95 -20.68 2.12
CA HIS A 92 9.72 -19.95 1.11
C HIS A 92 9.25 -18.50 1.01
N PHE A 93 10.10 -17.65 0.44
CA PHE A 93 9.72 -16.27 0.17
C PHE A 93 8.80 -16.19 -1.06
N PRO A 94 7.67 -15.46 -0.99
CA PRO A 94 6.89 -15.13 -2.17
C PRO A 94 7.73 -14.38 -3.19
N THR A 95 7.69 -14.83 -4.44
CA THR A 95 8.30 -14.15 -5.59
C THR A 95 7.43 -13.02 -6.12
N HIS A 96 6.10 -13.19 -6.12
CA HIS A 96 5.17 -12.17 -6.56
C HIS A 96 4.17 -11.88 -5.47
N ILE A 97 3.84 -10.61 -5.31
CA ILE A 97 2.80 -10.17 -4.39
C ILE A 97 1.81 -9.25 -5.10
N THR A 98 0.56 -9.23 -4.66
CA THR A 98 -0.43 -8.22 -5.07
C THR A 98 -1.10 -7.64 -3.83
N ALA A 99 -1.45 -6.36 -3.87
CA ALA A 99 -2.20 -5.69 -2.81
C ALA A 99 -2.92 -4.44 -3.34
N ASP A 100 -3.78 -3.84 -2.52
CA ASP A 100 -4.42 -2.57 -2.82
C ASP A 100 -3.45 -1.37 -2.71
N ALA A 101 -3.92 -0.20 -3.12
CA ALA A 101 -3.12 1.04 -3.15
C ALA A 101 -2.68 1.55 -1.76
N ALA A 102 -3.28 1.08 -0.67
CA ALA A 102 -2.86 1.44 0.69
C ALA A 102 -1.53 0.77 1.05
N TYR A 103 -1.16 -0.32 0.36
CA TYR A 103 0.13 -0.99 0.49
C TYR A 103 1.24 -0.39 -0.39
N ASP A 104 1.03 0.78 -0.99
CA ASP A 104 1.99 1.45 -1.88
C ASP A 104 3.21 2.07 -1.14
N ALA A 105 4.00 1.22 -0.49
CA ALA A 105 5.22 1.57 0.24
C ALA A 105 6.45 0.83 -0.32
N TRP A 106 7.60 1.52 -0.40
CA TRP A 106 8.81 1.00 -1.05
C TRP A 106 9.28 -0.37 -0.52
N TYR A 107 9.15 -0.62 0.79
CA TYR A 107 9.62 -1.85 1.41
C TYR A 107 8.76 -3.05 1.04
N VAL A 108 7.49 -2.84 0.64
CA VAL A 108 6.62 -3.89 0.11
C VAL A 108 7.19 -4.40 -1.21
N TYR A 109 7.49 -3.49 -2.13
CA TYR A 109 8.15 -3.81 -3.40
C TYR A 109 9.53 -4.45 -3.19
N ASP A 110 10.28 -4.01 -2.17
CA ASP A 110 11.62 -4.53 -1.90
C ASP A 110 11.62 -6.04 -1.56
N THR A 111 10.54 -6.52 -0.93
CA THR A 111 10.38 -7.96 -0.60
C THR A 111 10.42 -8.88 -1.82
N VAL A 112 10.05 -8.39 -3.00
CA VAL A 112 10.01 -9.19 -4.24
C VAL A 112 11.04 -8.74 -5.27
N ALA A 113 11.40 -7.44 -5.28
CA ALA A 113 12.34 -6.89 -6.23
C ALA A 113 13.72 -7.55 -6.14
N ARG A 114 14.21 -7.81 -4.92
CA ARG A 114 15.51 -8.51 -4.72
C ARG A 114 15.50 -9.97 -5.16
N ARG A 115 14.32 -10.53 -5.40
CA ARG A 115 14.10 -11.94 -5.77
C ARG A 115 13.67 -12.08 -7.24
N GLY A 116 13.72 -10.99 -8.00
CA GLY A 116 13.39 -11.01 -9.44
C GLY A 116 11.90 -11.11 -9.75
N GLY A 117 11.01 -10.88 -8.78
CA GLY A 117 9.58 -10.84 -9.02
C GLY A 117 8.99 -9.44 -8.83
N ILE A 118 7.65 -9.34 -8.84
CA ILE A 118 6.94 -8.06 -8.84
C ILE A 118 5.89 -7.95 -7.74
N ALA A 119 5.68 -6.72 -7.26
CA ALA A 119 4.58 -6.36 -6.38
C ALA A 119 3.52 -5.60 -7.19
N ALA A 120 2.48 -6.30 -7.64
CA ALA A 120 1.40 -5.72 -8.41
C ALA A 120 0.48 -4.89 -7.50
N ILE A 121 0.85 -3.63 -7.30
CA ILE A 121 0.15 -2.68 -6.42
C ILE A 121 -0.15 -1.40 -7.22
N PRO A 122 -1.40 -0.91 -7.22
CA PRO A 122 -1.75 0.35 -7.87
C PRO A 122 -0.95 1.50 -7.27
N LEU A 123 -0.43 2.38 -8.13
CA LEU A 123 0.34 3.53 -7.67
C LEU A 123 -0.59 4.56 -7.02
N ASN A 124 -0.27 4.99 -5.82
CA ASN A 124 -0.88 6.17 -5.21
C ASN A 124 -0.27 7.42 -5.86
N ALA A 125 -0.92 7.90 -6.93
CA ALA A 125 -0.44 8.98 -7.78
C ALA A 125 -0.51 10.35 -7.07
N ARG A 126 0.40 10.59 -6.13
CA ARG A 126 0.56 11.89 -5.45
C ARG A 126 1.50 12.83 -6.18
N SER A 127 2.33 12.31 -7.08
CA SER A 127 3.33 13.09 -7.82
C SER A 127 3.11 12.99 -9.32
N THR A 128 3.19 14.13 -10.01
CA THR A 128 3.17 14.25 -11.47
C THR A 128 4.55 14.09 -12.11
N THR A 129 5.54 13.62 -11.35
CA THR A 129 6.92 13.44 -11.84
C THR A 129 6.97 12.30 -12.86
N THR A 130 7.49 12.59 -14.05
CA THR A 130 7.82 11.59 -15.06
C THR A 130 9.26 11.11 -14.89
N PHE A 131 9.53 9.90 -15.35
CA PHE A 131 10.83 9.26 -15.22
C PHE A 131 11.26 8.68 -16.57
N ASP A 132 12.57 8.71 -16.82
CA ASP A 132 13.20 7.89 -17.85
C ASP A 132 13.13 6.40 -17.49
N PRO A 133 13.32 5.49 -18.47
CA PRO A 133 13.35 4.05 -18.22
C PRO A 133 14.35 3.58 -17.17
N ASP A 134 15.40 4.35 -16.89
CA ASP A 134 16.39 4.07 -15.84
C ASP A 134 16.04 4.63 -14.45
N GLY A 135 14.88 5.28 -14.33
CA GLY A 135 14.40 5.87 -13.07
C GLY A 135 14.93 7.27 -12.79
N THR A 136 15.56 7.91 -13.78
CA THR A 136 15.96 9.32 -13.65
C THR A 136 14.73 10.22 -13.78
N PRO A 137 14.48 11.13 -12.82
CA PRO A 137 13.33 12.02 -12.89
C PRO A 137 13.54 13.09 -13.94
N HIS A 138 12.45 13.52 -14.56
CA HIS A 138 12.44 14.70 -15.40
C HIS A 138 12.18 15.95 -14.59
N TYR A 139 12.83 17.01 -15.04
CA TYR A 139 12.52 18.39 -14.72
C TYR A 139 11.14 18.76 -15.29
N PRO A 140 10.43 19.73 -14.72
CA PRO A 140 9.13 20.17 -15.25
C PRO A 140 9.13 20.61 -16.73
N ILE A 141 10.28 21.00 -17.29
CA ILE A 141 10.47 21.32 -18.72
C ILE A 141 10.84 20.07 -19.56
N GLY A 142 10.64 18.86 -19.01
CA GLY A 142 10.96 17.59 -19.67
C GLY A 142 12.46 17.26 -19.76
N LEU A 143 13.32 18.06 -19.13
CA LEU A 143 14.77 17.81 -19.13
C LEU A 143 15.15 16.76 -18.10
N ARG A 144 16.01 15.81 -18.49
CA ARG A 144 16.56 14.82 -17.57
C ARG A 144 17.38 15.46 -16.44
N MET A 145 17.08 15.12 -15.18
CA MET A 145 17.82 15.67 -14.04
C MET A 145 19.19 14.99 -13.86
N SER A 146 20.14 15.71 -13.26
CA SER A 146 21.49 15.18 -12.99
C SER A 146 21.58 14.59 -11.58
N PRO A 147 22.07 13.35 -11.41
CA PRO A 147 22.28 12.76 -10.09
C PRO A 147 23.42 13.50 -9.37
N THR A 148 23.34 13.60 -8.05
CA THR A 148 24.31 14.33 -7.22
C THR A 148 25.00 13.41 -6.22
N PHE A 149 24.29 12.97 -5.17
CA PHE A 149 24.86 12.12 -4.13
C PHE A 149 23.80 11.25 -3.45
N HIS A 150 24.26 10.16 -2.83
CA HIS A 150 23.44 9.28 -2.00
C HIS A 150 23.49 9.69 -0.54
N TYR A 151 22.40 9.48 0.20
CA TYR A 151 22.34 9.65 1.65
C TYR A 151 21.33 8.68 2.28
N ALA A 152 21.47 8.44 3.58
CA ALA A 152 20.50 7.65 4.35
C ALA A 152 19.28 8.53 4.68
N HIS A 153 18.10 8.13 4.21
CA HIS A 153 16.86 8.83 4.49
C HIS A 153 16.32 8.41 5.87
N THR A 154 15.63 9.30 6.57
CA THR A 154 15.02 9.06 7.90
C THR A 154 14.06 7.86 7.91
N ASN A 155 13.37 7.65 6.80
CA ASN A 155 12.48 6.50 6.57
C ASN A 155 13.20 5.16 6.29
N GLY A 156 14.51 5.07 6.49
CA GLY A 156 15.26 3.80 6.49
C GLY A 156 15.64 3.26 5.11
N TYR A 157 15.76 4.11 4.09
CA TYR A 157 16.20 3.73 2.74
C TYR A 157 17.33 4.61 2.23
N ARG A 158 18.13 4.12 1.27
CA ARG A 158 19.11 4.95 0.56
C ARG A 158 18.41 5.85 -0.45
N ALA A 159 18.57 7.15 -0.32
CA ALA A 159 18.04 8.13 -1.25
C ALA A 159 19.13 8.66 -2.19
N LEU A 160 18.77 8.92 -3.44
CA LEU A 160 19.59 9.63 -4.42
C LEU A 160 18.96 10.99 -4.70
N ARG A 161 19.75 12.06 -4.51
CA ARG A 161 19.33 13.42 -4.86
C ARG A 161 19.67 13.73 -6.31
N TYR A 162 18.69 14.28 -7.02
CA TYR A 162 18.80 14.80 -8.38
C TYR A 162 18.64 16.32 -8.37
N ARG A 163 19.41 17.00 -9.21
CA ARG A 163 19.40 18.46 -9.36
C ARG A 163 19.18 18.88 -10.80
N CYS A 164 18.76 20.13 -10.97
CA CYS A 164 18.58 20.76 -12.26
C CYS A 164 19.86 20.65 -13.12
N PRO A 165 19.78 20.11 -14.35
CA PRO A 165 20.94 19.93 -15.23
C PRO A 165 21.53 21.26 -15.71
N LEU A 166 20.75 22.35 -15.68
CA LEU A 166 21.20 23.67 -16.13
C LEU A 166 22.13 24.36 -15.12
N LEU A 167 22.08 23.96 -13.84
CA LEU A 167 22.87 24.53 -12.75
C LEU A 167 23.90 23.55 -12.16
N PHE A 168 23.74 22.25 -12.40
CA PHE A 168 24.59 21.22 -11.81
C PHE A 168 25.03 20.21 -12.89
N PRO A 169 26.32 19.80 -12.94
CA PRO A 169 27.40 20.16 -12.00
C PRO A 169 27.99 21.56 -12.23
N LEU A 170 27.89 22.07 -13.46
CA LEU A 170 28.32 23.42 -13.85
C LEU A 170 27.16 24.12 -14.55
N ALA A 171 27.04 25.44 -14.34
CA ALA A 171 25.98 26.20 -14.97
C ALA A 171 26.23 26.34 -16.48
N VAL A 172 25.26 25.93 -17.30
CA VAL A 172 25.40 25.86 -18.77
C VAL A 172 25.01 27.19 -19.45
N GLY A 173 24.66 28.23 -18.66
CA GLY A 173 24.26 29.55 -19.17
C GLY A 173 22.85 29.63 -19.75
N GLN A 174 22.10 28.52 -19.76
CA GLN A 174 20.69 28.49 -20.13
C GLN A 174 19.79 28.80 -18.92
N SER A 175 18.71 29.54 -19.15
CA SER A 175 17.72 29.91 -18.14
C SER A 175 16.43 29.10 -18.28
N CYS A 176 15.64 29.06 -17.21
CA CYS A 176 14.34 28.41 -17.21
C CYS A 176 13.35 29.21 -16.35
N ASP A 177 12.07 29.22 -16.73
CA ASP A 177 11.03 30.05 -16.08
C ASP A 177 10.43 29.43 -14.82
N HIS A 178 10.89 28.24 -14.42
CA HIS A 178 10.37 27.57 -13.24
C HIS A 178 10.79 28.32 -11.96
N GLU A 179 9.86 28.45 -11.02
CA GLU A 179 10.04 29.23 -9.78
C GLU A 179 11.32 28.85 -8.99
N GLN A 180 11.62 27.54 -8.88
CA GLN A 180 12.82 27.08 -8.16
C GLN A 180 14.14 27.44 -8.88
N PHE A 181 14.12 27.61 -10.20
CA PHE A 181 15.28 28.07 -10.96
C PHE A 181 15.48 29.58 -10.77
N LEU A 182 14.40 30.37 -10.80
CA LEU A 182 14.44 31.81 -10.55
C LEU A 182 14.98 32.15 -9.15
N LYS A 183 14.76 31.28 -8.16
CA LYS A 183 15.34 31.37 -6.81
C LYS A 183 16.83 30.97 -6.72
N GLY A 184 17.49 30.64 -7.84
CA GLY A 184 18.92 30.30 -7.92
C GLY A 184 19.32 28.91 -7.42
N LYS A 185 18.42 28.14 -6.81
CA LYS A 185 18.72 26.79 -6.28
C LYS A 185 18.57 25.68 -7.32
N GLY A 186 17.71 25.91 -8.32
CA GLY A 186 17.25 24.90 -9.29
C GLY A 186 16.31 23.88 -8.66
N CYS A 187 15.62 23.10 -9.50
CA CYS A 187 14.80 22.02 -8.97
C CYS A 187 15.62 20.91 -8.36
N GLN A 188 15.09 20.34 -7.28
CA GLN A 188 15.68 19.23 -6.56
C GLN A 188 14.63 18.14 -6.41
N LYS A 189 15.03 16.89 -6.63
CA LYS A 189 14.19 15.72 -6.44
C LYS A 189 14.97 14.66 -5.70
N GLU A 190 14.31 14.00 -4.76
CA GLU A 190 14.87 12.89 -4.01
C GLU A 190 14.12 11.64 -4.41
N ILE A 191 14.88 10.57 -4.68
CA ILE A 191 14.33 9.29 -5.09
C ILE A 191 14.87 8.21 -4.17
N ASN A 192 14.01 7.26 -3.81
CA ASN A 192 14.43 6.04 -3.16
C ASN A 192 15.22 5.16 -4.16
N ASP A 193 16.49 4.93 -3.84
CA ASP A 193 17.45 4.17 -4.65
C ASP A 193 17.48 2.66 -4.33
N GLU A 194 16.70 2.21 -3.34
CA GLU A 194 16.55 0.78 -3.08
C GLU A 194 15.84 0.07 -4.25
N PRO A 195 16.12 -1.23 -4.47
CA PRO A 195 15.44 -2.03 -5.49
C PRO A 195 13.92 -1.91 -5.41
N GLY A 196 13.32 -1.96 -4.21
CA GLY A 196 11.89 -1.74 -4.03
C GLY A 196 11.40 -0.34 -4.39
N GLY A 197 12.19 0.69 -4.06
CA GLY A 197 11.88 2.08 -4.43
C GLY A 197 11.88 2.29 -5.95
N ARG A 198 12.86 1.71 -6.64
CA ARG A 198 12.97 1.75 -8.11
C ARG A 198 11.88 0.93 -8.77
N ALA A 199 11.63 -0.29 -8.29
CA ALA A 199 10.56 -1.14 -8.78
C ALA A 199 9.20 -0.43 -8.68
N ARG A 200 8.89 0.22 -7.55
CA ARG A 200 7.66 0.98 -7.36
C ARG A 200 7.42 2.04 -8.44
N LEU A 201 8.47 2.81 -8.76
CA LEU A 201 8.43 3.93 -9.71
C LEU A 201 8.39 3.46 -11.16
N LEU A 202 9.20 2.46 -11.52
CA LEU A 202 9.41 2.02 -12.89
C LEU A 202 8.45 0.92 -13.37
N MET A 203 7.63 0.37 -12.48
CA MET A 203 6.77 -0.76 -12.82
C MET A 203 5.74 -0.41 -13.91
N ASP A 204 5.79 -1.18 -14.99
CA ASP A 204 4.76 -1.18 -16.03
C ASP A 204 3.51 -1.92 -15.56
N ARG A 205 2.50 -1.12 -15.17
CA ARG A 205 1.20 -1.59 -14.69
C ARG A 205 0.26 -2.01 -15.82
N THR A 206 0.65 -1.82 -17.07
CA THR A 206 -0.11 -2.28 -18.24
C THR A 206 0.32 -3.68 -18.72
N SER A 207 1.50 -4.13 -18.25
CA SER A 207 2.10 -5.41 -18.64
C SER A 207 1.19 -6.61 -18.36
N PRO A 208 1.25 -7.66 -19.20
CA PRO A 208 0.50 -8.90 -18.95
C PRO A 208 0.85 -9.55 -17.60
N LEU A 209 2.12 -9.48 -17.19
CA LEU A 209 2.57 -10.00 -15.90
C LEU A 209 1.92 -9.26 -14.73
N TYR A 210 1.91 -7.91 -14.77
CA TYR A 210 1.24 -7.11 -13.75
C TYR A 210 -0.23 -7.51 -13.64
N LYS A 211 -0.96 -7.56 -14.76
CA LYS A 211 -2.38 -7.93 -14.77
C LYS A 211 -2.60 -9.33 -14.19
N ALA A 212 -1.79 -10.30 -14.60
CA ALA A 212 -1.90 -11.68 -14.12
C ALA A 212 -1.62 -11.84 -12.62
N VAL A 213 -0.70 -11.05 -12.05
CA VAL A 213 -0.45 -11.03 -10.60
C VAL A 213 -1.55 -10.24 -9.88
N TYR A 214 -1.94 -9.09 -10.42
CA TYR A 214 -2.95 -8.20 -9.83
C TYR A 214 -4.33 -8.85 -9.69
N THR A 215 -4.73 -9.69 -10.66
CA THR A 215 -6.02 -10.41 -10.61
C THR A 215 -6.12 -11.35 -9.40
N GLN A 216 -5.01 -11.77 -8.80
CA GLN A 216 -5.05 -12.61 -7.59
C GLN A 216 -5.59 -11.88 -6.36
N ARG A 217 -5.68 -10.55 -6.37
CA ARG A 217 -6.32 -9.77 -5.28
C ARG A 217 -7.77 -10.21 -5.02
N THR A 218 -8.43 -10.73 -6.05
CA THR A 218 -9.80 -11.26 -5.94
C THR A 218 -9.92 -12.46 -4.98
N SER A 219 -8.81 -13.16 -4.70
CA SER A 219 -8.75 -14.24 -3.71
C SER A 219 -9.19 -13.77 -2.33
N CYS A 220 -8.57 -12.69 -1.85
CA CYS A 220 -8.92 -12.13 -0.57
C CYS A 220 -10.32 -11.48 -0.58
N GLU A 221 -10.76 -10.89 -1.70
CA GLU A 221 -12.14 -10.36 -1.81
C GLU A 221 -13.20 -11.47 -1.67
N ARG A 222 -12.94 -12.66 -2.22
CA ARG A 222 -13.81 -13.84 -2.03
C ARG A 222 -13.77 -14.35 -0.60
N ILE A 223 -12.60 -14.43 0.02
CA ILE A 223 -12.47 -14.80 1.44
C ILE A 223 -13.26 -13.83 2.33
N ASN A 224 -13.21 -12.53 2.06
CA ASN A 224 -13.98 -11.53 2.81
C ASN A 224 -15.48 -11.72 2.62
N SER A 225 -15.89 -11.97 1.38
CA SER A 225 -17.30 -12.22 1.07
C SER A 225 -17.83 -13.45 1.83
N GLN A 226 -17.02 -14.52 1.92
CA GLN A 226 -17.34 -15.71 2.71
C GLN A 226 -17.37 -15.42 4.21
N ALA A 227 -16.38 -14.71 4.75
CA ALA A 227 -16.34 -14.33 6.17
C ALA A 227 -17.57 -13.50 6.57
N LYS A 228 -18.00 -12.60 5.68
CA LYS A 228 -19.23 -11.81 5.85
C LYS A 228 -20.48 -12.67 5.83
N GLU A 229 -20.59 -13.62 4.90
CA GLU A 229 -21.72 -14.54 4.80
C GLU A 229 -21.81 -15.46 6.03
N LEU A 230 -20.67 -15.91 6.55
CA LEU A 230 -20.56 -16.74 7.75
C LEU A 230 -20.76 -15.97 9.07
N GLY A 231 -20.91 -14.64 9.01
CA GLY A 231 -21.06 -13.80 10.21
C GLY A 231 -19.80 -13.72 11.08
N ILE A 232 -18.64 -14.05 10.51
CA ILE A 232 -17.33 -13.90 11.18
C ILE A 232 -16.98 -12.42 11.29
N GLU A 233 -17.38 -11.60 10.30
CA GLU A 233 -17.40 -10.15 10.45
C GLU A 233 -18.49 -9.79 11.46
N CYS A 234 -18.10 -9.33 12.65
CA CYS A 234 -19.05 -8.89 13.68
C CYS A 234 -19.91 -7.73 13.15
N ARG A 235 -21.13 -8.05 12.72
CA ARG A 235 -22.20 -7.07 12.53
C ARG A 235 -22.44 -6.37 13.86
N HIS A 236 -22.49 -5.03 13.84
CA HIS A 236 -23.00 -4.21 14.93
C HIS A 236 -24.12 -4.95 15.69
N PRO A 237 -24.00 -5.24 16.99
CA PRO A 237 -25.18 -5.16 17.82
C PRO A 237 -25.60 -3.69 17.72
N SER A 238 -26.76 -3.45 17.11
CA SER A 238 -27.41 -2.16 17.34
C SER A 238 -27.56 -2.03 18.86
N THR A 239 -27.39 -0.85 19.44
CA THR A 239 -27.56 -0.66 20.90
C THR A 239 -28.93 -1.13 21.41
N THR A 240 -29.89 -1.35 20.49
CA THR A 240 -31.20 -1.98 20.71
C THR A 240 -31.17 -3.49 20.98
N ASP A 241 -30.13 -4.23 20.61
CA ASP A 241 -30.06 -5.69 20.81
C ASP A 241 -29.53 -6.10 22.19
N VAL A 242 -28.99 -5.15 22.96
CA VAL A 242 -28.38 -5.41 24.28
C VAL A 242 -29.37 -5.20 25.44
N LEU A 243 -30.61 -4.78 25.16
CA LEU A 243 -31.63 -4.46 26.18
C LEU A 243 -32.95 -5.23 26.00
N SER A 244 -32.89 -6.51 25.61
CA SER A 244 -34.01 -7.43 25.85
C SER A 244 -33.73 -8.30 27.09
N PRO A 245 -34.15 -7.90 28.29
CA PRO A 245 -34.22 -8.78 29.44
C PRO A 245 -35.51 -9.59 29.34
N THR A 246 -35.61 -10.50 28.37
CA THR A 246 -36.70 -11.48 28.37
C THR A 246 -36.26 -12.71 27.62
N SER A 247 -35.81 -13.70 28.40
CA SER A 247 -35.90 -15.16 28.16
C SER A 247 -34.80 -15.89 28.93
N ILE A 248 -34.85 -15.80 30.26
CA ILE A 248 -34.40 -16.89 31.14
C ILE A 248 -35.59 -17.19 32.06
N LEU A 249 -36.42 -18.12 31.62
CA LEU A 249 -37.15 -19.07 32.46
C LEU A 249 -36.89 -20.45 31.87
#